data_AF-A0A441AB22-F1
#
_entry.id   AF-A0A441AB22-F1
#
_cell.length_a   1.000
_cell.length_b   1.000
_cell.length_c   1.000
_cell.angle_alpha   90.00
_cell.angle_beta   90.00
_cell.angle_gamma   90.00
#
_symmetry.space_group_name_H-M   'P 1'
#
loop_
_entity.id
_entity.type
_entity.pdbx_description
1 polymer ?
#
loop_
_entity_poly.entity_id
_entity_poly.type
_entity_poly.pdbx_seq_one_letter_code
_entity_poly.pdbx_strand_id
1 'polypeptide(L)'
;LANSELHDLEGMTGAEIKALPEHDIDRKQLVSMARFSLLAVLAAREAMRQAGLSCDEGNAHRFGATVGVGGLGWDVMEETYRALLLDGARRVGILAVPKTMPSAAAGQVSLRLGLRGPVFGVTSACASANHAIAS
;
A
#
# COMPACT_ATOMS: atom_id res chain seq x y z
N LEU A 1 -21.29 12.85 6.49
CA LEU A 1 -20.11 13.70 6.78
C LEU A 1 -19.69 14.34 5.46
N ALA A 2 -20.35 15.44 5.09
CA ALA A 2 -19.93 16.24 3.95
C ALA A 2 -18.78 17.12 4.46
N ASN A 3 -17.57 16.93 3.92
CA ASN A 3 -16.43 17.77 4.23
C ASN A 3 -16.68 19.16 3.62
N SER A 4 -17.15 20.10 4.44
CA SER A 4 -17.51 21.45 4.02
C SER A 4 -16.34 22.26 3.45
N GLU A 5 -15.10 21.80 3.64
CA GLU A 5 -13.89 22.43 3.11
C GLU A 5 -13.55 22.05 1.65
N LEU A 6 -14.28 21.11 1.04
CA LEU A 6 -14.01 20.66 -0.33
C LEU A 6 -14.84 21.40 -1.40
N HIS A 7 -15.75 22.31 -1.02
CA HIS A 7 -16.70 22.94 -1.93
C HIS A 7 -16.08 23.86 -3.00
N ASP A 8 -14.83 24.30 -2.81
CA ASP A 8 -14.11 25.18 -3.75
C ASP A 8 -13.19 24.41 -4.71
N LEU A 9 -13.17 23.08 -4.68
CA LEU A 9 -12.39 22.26 -5.62
C LEU A 9 -13.15 22.04 -6.93
N GLU A 10 -12.48 22.23 -8.07
CA GLU A 10 -13.08 21.99 -9.39
C GLU A 10 -13.37 20.49 -9.64
N GLY A 11 -12.66 19.58 -8.96
CA GLY A 11 -12.81 18.14 -9.11
C GLY A 11 -13.57 17.49 -7.96
N MET A 12 -14.87 17.23 -8.14
CA MET A 12 -15.74 16.67 -7.09
C MET A 12 -16.18 15.21 -7.34
N THR A 13 -15.74 14.60 -8.45
CA THR A 13 -16.12 13.24 -8.85
C THR A 13 -14.93 12.29 -8.81
N GLY A 14 -15.10 11.12 -8.20
CA GLY A 14 -14.07 10.07 -8.13
C GLY A 14 -14.66 8.68 -7.87
N ALA A 15 -13.82 7.64 -8.00
CA ALA A 15 -14.19 6.25 -7.75
C ALA A 15 -13.50 5.74 -6.49
N GLU A 16 -14.26 5.62 -5.39
CA GLU A 16 -13.76 5.23 -4.08
C GLU A 16 -14.11 3.76 -3.74
N ILE A 17 -13.15 3.06 -3.13
CA ILE A 17 -13.43 1.82 -2.38
C ILE A 17 -13.98 2.20 -0.99
N LYS A 18 -15.31 2.35 -0.88
CA LYS A 18 -15.97 2.84 0.35
C LYS A 18 -15.80 1.94 1.57
N ALA A 19 -15.83 0.62 1.36
CA ALA A 19 -15.65 -0.37 2.41
C ALA A 19 -14.57 -1.36 1.97
N LEU A 20 -13.59 -1.60 2.85
CA LEU A 20 -12.61 -2.65 2.63
C LEU A 20 -13.28 -4.02 2.83
N PRO A 21 -12.87 -5.06 2.09
CA PRO A 21 -13.31 -6.42 2.37
C PRO A 21 -12.88 -6.84 3.78
N GLU A 22 -13.66 -7.71 4.41
CA GLU A 22 -13.32 -8.25 5.72
C GLU A 22 -11.95 -8.96 5.66
N HIS A 23 -11.10 -8.66 6.64
CA HIS A 23 -9.75 -9.20 6.68
C HIS A 23 -9.30 -9.43 8.13
N ASP A 24 -8.45 -10.42 8.33
CA ASP A 24 -7.87 -10.83 9.61
C ASP A 24 -6.55 -10.11 9.95
N ILE A 25 -6.18 -9.06 9.20
CA ILE A 25 -4.95 -8.29 9.45
C ILE A 25 -5.06 -7.58 10.80
N ASP A 26 -4.15 -7.91 11.72
CA ASP A 26 -4.19 -7.39 13.07
C ASP A 26 -3.87 -5.88 13.15
N ARG A 27 -4.29 -5.23 14.24
CA ARG A 27 -4.07 -3.79 14.43
C ARG A 27 -2.59 -3.39 14.41
N LYS A 28 -1.68 -4.23 14.93
CA LYS A 28 -0.24 -3.92 14.96
C LYS A 28 0.34 -3.94 13.55
N GLN A 29 -0.13 -4.85 12.71
CA GLN A 29 0.22 -4.98 11.31
C GLN A 29 -0.32 -3.83 10.46
N LEU A 30 -1.52 -3.34 10.76
CA LEU A 30 -2.12 -2.20 10.05
C LEU A 30 -1.34 -0.89 10.25
N VAL A 31 -0.74 -0.70 11.44
CA VAL A 31 0.05 0.51 11.75
C VAL A 31 1.23 0.71 10.78
N SER A 32 1.77 -0.38 10.22
CA SER A 32 2.86 -0.33 9.23
C SER A 32 2.41 -0.13 7.78
N MET A 33 1.12 0.01 7.49
CA MET A 33 0.58 0.11 6.14
C MET A 33 -0.06 1.47 5.88
N ALA A 34 0.18 2.02 4.68
CA ALA A 34 -0.66 3.07 4.12
C ALA A 34 -1.86 2.41 3.41
N ARG A 35 -2.89 3.19 3.07
CA ARG A 35 -4.09 2.63 2.43
C ARG A 35 -3.79 1.84 1.15
N PHE A 36 -2.88 2.32 0.31
CA PHE A 36 -2.53 1.65 -0.94
C PHE A 36 -1.80 0.30 -0.73
N SER A 37 -0.90 0.21 0.27
CA SER A 37 -0.18 -1.02 0.55
C SER A 37 -1.06 -2.05 1.25
N LEU A 38 -2.03 -1.62 2.05
CA LEU A 38 -3.09 -2.50 2.57
C LEU A 38 -3.91 -3.11 1.43
N LEU A 39 -4.38 -2.30 0.48
CA LEU A 39 -5.11 -2.79 -0.69
C LEU A 39 -4.28 -3.80 -1.51
N ALA A 40 -2.99 -3.54 -1.70
CA ALA A 40 -2.09 -4.47 -2.37
C ALA A 40 -1.99 -5.82 -1.64
N VAL A 41 -1.89 -5.83 -0.31
CA VAL A 41 -1.89 -7.06 0.50
C VAL A 41 -3.19 -7.83 0.34
N LEU A 42 -4.34 -7.16 0.41
CA LEU A 42 -5.64 -7.80 0.27
C LEU A 42 -5.81 -8.44 -1.11
N ALA A 43 -5.45 -7.71 -2.17
CA ALA A 43 -5.49 -8.20 -3.54
C ALA A 43 -4.54 -9.39 -3.75
N ALA A 44 -3.31 -9.32 -3.24
CA ALA A 44 -2.34 -10.41 -3.36
C ALA A 44 -2.80 -11.69 -2.64
N ARG A 45 -3.41 -11.56 -1.45
CA ARG A 45 -4.00 -12.69 -0.73
C ARG A 45 -5.15 -13.32 -1.50
N GLU A 46 -6.01 -12.50 -2.07
CA GLU A 46 -7.10 -13.00 -2.90
C GLU A 46 -6.58 -13.75 -4.13
N ALA A 47 -5.58 -13.20 -4.83
CA ALA A 47 -4.97 -13.83 -5.99
C ALA A 47 -4.31 -15.18 -5.65
N MET A 48 -3.54 -15.24 -4.55
CA MET A 48 -2.92 -16.49 -4.07
C MET A 48 -3.97 -17.57 -3.77
N ARG A 49 -5.06 -17.18 -3.10
CA ARG A 49 -6.18 -18.09 -2.79
C ARG A 49 -6.87 -18.57 -4.06
N GLN A 50 -7.16 -17.68 -5.01
CA GLN A 50 -7.78 -18.03 -6.29
C GLN A 50 -6.89 -18.96 -7.13
N ALA A 51 -5.57 -18.79 -7.07
CA ALA A 51 -4.60 -19.65 -7.74
C ALA A 51 -4.37 -20.99 -7.03
N GLY A 52 -4.90 -21.19 -5.81
CA GLY A 52 -4.64 -22.39 -5.00
C GLY A 52 -3.18 -22.50 -4.55
N LEU A 53 -2.47 -21.37 -4.44
CA LEU A 53 -1.07 -21.32 -4.05
C LEU A 53 -0.95 -20.97 -2.56
N SER A 54 0.08 -21.52 -1.91
CA SER A 54 0.45 -21.19 -0.53
C SER A 54 1.95 -21.12 -0.37
N CYS A 55 2.42 -20.12 0.37
CA CYS A 55 3.83 -19.93 0.69
C CYS A 55 4.12 -20.45 2.11
N ASP A 56 5.19 -21.22 2.26
CA ASP A 56 5.68 -21.77 3.52
C ASP A 56 7.21 -21.69 3.57
N GLU A 57 7.82 -22.16 4.67
CA GLU A 57 9.27 -22.11 4.84
C GLU A 57 10.04 -22.92 3.79
N GLY A 58 9.45 -24.00 3.27
CA GLY A 58 10.09 -24.88 2.28
C GLY A 58 10.13 -24.29 0.88
N ASN A 59 9.21 -23.37 0.56
CA ASN A 59 9.10 -22.78 -0.77
C ASN A 59 9.25 -21.23 -0.81
N ALA A 60 9.42 -20.55 0.32
CA ALA A 60 9.40 -19.09 0.39
C ALA A 60 10.34 -18.36 -0.58
N HIS A 61 11.51 -18.93 -0.87
CA HIS A 61 12.49 -18.35 -1.82
C HIS A 61 12.07 -18.46 -3.29
N ARG A 62 11.04 -19.27 -3.59
CA ARG A 62 10.43 -19.42 -4.92
C ARG A 62 9.35 -18.38 -5.20
N PHE A 63 8.87 -17.70 -4.16
CA PHE A 63 7.84 -16.68 -4.28
C PHE A 63 8.43 -15.30 -4.06
N GLY A 64 8.16 -14.39 -5.00
CA GLY A 64 8.51 -12.97 -4.92
C GLY A 64 7.26 -12.09 -5.04
N ALA A 65 7.46 -10.78 -4.95
CA ALA A 65 6.40 -9.80 -5.15
C ALA A 65 6.89 -8.61 -5.97
N THR A 66 6.38 -8.47 -7.19
CA THR A 66 6.53 -7.26 -7.99
C THR A 66 5.19 -6.55 -8.04
N VAL A 67 5.12 -5.33 -7.49
CA VAL A 67 3.86 -4.58 -7.40
C VAL A 67 4.01 -3.22 -8.06
N GLY A 68 3.14 -2.93 -9.02
CA GLY A 68 3.07 -1.64 -9.70
C GLY A 68 2.39 -0.58 -8.83
N VAL A 69 3.05 0.56 -8.62
CA VAL A 69 2.51 1.70 -7.87
C VAL A 69 2.77 2.99 -8.66
N GLY A 70 1.71 3.57 -9.21
CA GLY A 70 1.78 4.82 -9.97
C GLY A 70 2.03 6.06 -9.12
N GLY A 71 1.62 6.02 -7.85
CA GLY A 71 1.82 7.09 -6.88
C GLY A 71 2.63 6.63 -5.66
N LEU A 72 2.27 7.15 -4.49
CA LEU A 72 2.89 6.84 -3.21
C LEU A 72 1.83 6.90 -2.09
N GLY A 73 2.21 6.73 -0.83
CA GLY A 73 1.31 6.91 0.32
C GLY A 73 0.96 8.38 0.58
N TRP A 74 0.07 8.95 -0.25
CA TRP A 74 -0.34 10.35 -0.17
C TRP A 74 -1.02 10.69 1.15
N ASP A 75 -1.81 9.77 1.68
CA ASP A 75 -2.43 9.84 3.01
C ASP A 75 -1.37 10.11 4.10
N VAL A 76 -0.30 9.30 4.09
CA VAL A 76 0.79 9.42 5.07
C VAL A 76 1.61 10.69 4.85
N MET A 77 1.83 11.10 3.60
CA MET A 77 2.54 12.34 3.30
C MET A 77 1.79 13.57 3.79
N GLU A 78 0.48 13.64 3.55
CA GLU A 78 -0.36 14.75 3.98
C GLU A 78 -0.42 14.85 5.51
N GLU A 79 -0.67 13.73 6.19
CA GLU A 79 -0.66 13.65 7.65
C GLU A 79 0.69 14.12 8.23
N THR A 80 1.79 13.66 7.64
CA THR A 80 3.14 14.02 8.09
C THR A 80 3.43 15.50 7.85
N TYR A 81 3.02 16.04 6.70
CA TYR A 81 3.18 17.45 6.35
C TYR A 81 2.42 18.35 7.32
N ARG A 82 1.13 18.07 7.55
CA ARG A 82 0.28 18.81 8.50
C ARG A 82 0.87 18.77 9.91
N ALA A 83 1.26 17.59 10.38
CA ALA A 83 1.85 17.44 11.71
C ALA A 83 3.09 18.32 11.91
N LEU A 84 3.99 18.36 10.91
CA LEU A 84 5.23 19.13 11.00
C LEU A 84 5.02 20.64 10.89
N LEU A 85 4.27 21.08 9.88
CA LEU A 85 4.22 22.50 9.50
C LEU A 85 3.07 23.27 10.11
N LEU A 86 1.98 22.58 10.47
CA LEU A 86 0.78 23.21 11.02
C LEU A 86 0.66 22.93 12.52
N ASP A 87 0.94 21.69 12.94
CA ASP A 87 0.71 21.27 14.33
C ASP A 87 1.97 21.33 15.22
N GLY A 88 3.12 21.74 14.66
CA GLY A 88 4.36 21.97 15.40
C GLY A 88 5.09 20.70 15.86
N ALA A 89 4.84 19.55 15.24
CA ALA A 89 5.57 18.33 15.54
C ALA A 89 7.07 18.50 15.27
N ARG A 90 7.91 18.04 16.21
CA ARG A 90 9.37 18.18 16.11
C ARG A 90 10.05 17.14 15.23
N ARG A 91 9.33 16.07 14.84
CA ARG A 91 9.87 14.97 14.01
C ARG A 91 8.75 14.26 13.26
N VAL A 92 9.12 13.62 12.16
CA VAL A 92 8.26 12.69 11.43
C VAL A 92 8.01 11.40 12.23
N GLY A 93 6.89 10.74 11.96
CA GLY A 93 6.64 9.40 12.48
C GLY A 93 7.66 8.40 11.94
N ILE A 94 8.10 7.45 12.77
CA ILE A 94 9.13 6.44 12.42
C ILE A 94 8.74 5.65 11.16
N LEU A 95 7.44 5.37 11.01
CA LEU A 95 6.90 4.61 9.88
C LEU A 95 6.49 5.49 8.69
N ALA A 96 6.65 6.82 8.76
CA ALA A 96 6.23 7.71 7.67
C ALA A 96 6.91 7.34 6.35
N VAL A 97 8.25 7.26 6.34
CA VAL A 97 9.01 6.91 5.13
C VAL A 97 8.67 5.49 4.63
N PRO A 98 8.76 4.42 5.46
CA PRO A 98 8.41 3.07 5.02
C PRO A 98 6.97 2.90 4.53
N LYS A 99 6.00 3.66 5.04
CA LYS A 99 4.61 3.61 4.59
C LYS A 99 4.40 4.36 3.27
N THR A 100 5.16 5.42 3.04
CA THR A 100 4.98 6.30 1.88
C THR A 100 5.65 5.76 0.61
N MET A 101 6.82 5.13 0.72
CA MET A 101 7.61 4.72 -0.45
C MET A 101 6.80 3.83 -1.43
N PRO A 102 6.99 3.96 -2.76
CA PRO A 102 6.32 3.09 -3.74
C PRO A 102 6.58 1.59 -3.50
N SER A 103 7.76 1.23 -3.00
CA SER A 103 8.11 -0.15 -2.64
C SER A 103 7.32 -0.71 -1.45
N ALA A 104 6.62 0.12 -0.68
CA ALA A 104 5.87 -0.32 0.50
C ALA A 104 4.79 -1.35 0.15
N ALA A 105 4.15 -1.24 -1.01
CA ALA A 105 3.15 -2.23 -1.44
C ALA A 105 3.76 -3.63 -1.60
N ALA A 106 4.84 -3.74 -2.38
CA ALA A 106 5.53 -5.02 -2.59
C ALA A 106 6.14 -5.56 -1.29
N GLY A 107 6.73 -4.69 -0.46
CA GLY A 107 7.28 -5.06 0.84
C GLY A 107 6.23 -5.61 1.80
N GLN A 108 5.06 -4.96 1.89
CA GLN A 108 3.96 -5.43 2.75
C GLN A 108 3.36 -6.74 2.23
N VAL A 109 3.24 -6.93 0.91
CA VAL A 109 2.84 -8.22 0.31
C VAL A 109 3.82 -9.33 0.71
N SER A 110 5.12 -9.10 0.55
CA SER A 110 6.16 -10.05 0.95
C SER A 110 6.08 -10.41 2.44
N LEU A 111 6.00 -9.40 3.32
CA LEU A 111 5.92 -9.62 4.77
C LEU A 111 4.67 -10.40 5.20
N ARG A 112 3.53 -10.20 4.53
CA ARG A 112 2.25 -10.81 4.92
C ARG A 112 2.05 -12.19 4.32
N LEU A 113 2.62 -12.47 3.16
CA LEU A 113 2.56 -13.78 2.53
C LEU A 113 3.79 -14.65 2.82
N GLY A 114 4.82 -14.12 3.50
CA GLY A 114 6.03 -14.88 3.84
C GLY A 114 7.01 -15.05 2.68
N LEU A 115 6.97 -14.17 1.69
CA LEU A 115 7.72 -14.28 0.45
C LEU A 115 9.18 -13.87 0.65
N ARG A 116 10.13 -14.70 0.20
CA ARG A 116 11.59 -14.46 0.35
C ARG A 116 12.36 -14.46 -0.97
N GLY A 117 11.66 -14.55 -2.09
CA GLY A 117 12.22 -14.31 -3.42
C GLY A 117 12.38 -12.81 -3.72
N PRO A 118 12.56 -12.42 -4.99
CA PRO A 118 12.71 -11.03 -5.38
C PRO A 118 11.48 -10.17 -5.05
N VAL A 119 11.70 -8.97 -4.50
CA VAL A 119 10.63 -8.05 -4.08
C VAL A 119 10.92 -6.64 -4.60
N PHE A 120 10.06 -6.13 -5.49
CA PHE A 120 10.25 -4.83 -6.13
C PHE A 120 8.95 -4.05 -6.24
N GLY A 121 9.03 -2.74 -5.97
CA GLY A 121 8.00 -1.79 -6.38
C GLY A 121 8.35 -1.22 -7.76
N VAL A 122 7.41 -1.23 -8.69
CA VAL A 122 7.59 -0.67 -10.04
C VAL A 122 6.77 0.60 -10.17
N THR A 123 7.40 1.68 -10.65
CA THR A 123 6.73 2.97 -10.81
C THR A 123 6.98 3.54 -12.22
N SER A 124 5.89 3.73 -12.95
CA SER A 124 5.82 4.35 -14.28
C SER A 124 4.47 5.04 -14.47
N ALA A 125 4.00 5.73 -13.42
CA ALA A 125 2.68 6.37 -13.36
C ALA A 125 1.55 5.39 -13.73
N CYS A 126 0.69 5.73 -14.68
CA CYS A 126 -0.46 4.90 -15.08
C CYS A 126 -0.05 3.53 -15.66
N ALA A 127 1.17 3.38 -16.18
CA ALA A 127 1.66 2.13 -16.76
C ALA A 127 2.27 1.17 -15.73
N SER A 128 2.32 1.54 -14.44
CA SER A 128 3.07 0.80 -13.40
C SER A 128 2.64 -0.64 -13.27
N ALA A 129 1.33 -0.92 -13.33
CA ALA A 129 0.81 -2.28 -13.23
C ALA A 129 1.24 -3.14 -14.41
N ASN A 130 1.17 -2.61 -15.64
CA ASN A 130 1.58 -3.35 -16.83
C ASN A 130 3.09 -3.61 -16.83
N HIS A 131 3.89 -2.64 -16.43
CA HIS A 131 5.34 -2.84 -16.29
C HIS A 131 5.68 -3.87 -15.21
N ALA A 132 4.98 -3.88 -14.07
CA ALA A 132 5.19 -4.85 -13.01
C ALA A 132 4.87 -6.30 -13.43
N ILE A 133 3.88 -6.48 -14.32
CA ILE A 133 3.52 -7.80 -14.85
C ILE A 133 4.53 -8.27 -15.91
N ALA A 134 5.08 -7.33 -16.68
CA ALA A 134 6.02 -7.63 -17.77
C ALA A 134 7.47 -7.80 -17.32
N SER A 135 7.82 -7.37 -16.11
CA SER A 135 9.19 -7.38 -15.54
C SER A 135 9.59 -8.68 -14.87
#